data_AF-A0A1Y2GAT2-F1
#
_entry.id   AF-A0A1Y2GAT2-F1
#
_cell.length_a   1.000
_cell.length_b   1.000
_cell.length_c   1.000
_cell.angle_alpha   90.00
_cell.angle_beta   90.00
_cell.angle_gamma   90.00
#
_symmetry.space_group_name_H-M   'P 1'
#
loop_
_entity.id
_entity.type
_entity.pdbx_description
1 polymer ?
#
loop_
_entity_poly.entity_id
_entity_poly.type
_entity_poly.pdbx_seq_one_letter_code
_entity_poly.pdbx_strand_id
1 'polypeptide(L)'
;MVGNAPIGDAPDLERQPLLRSNQDSARPSTGVQARSHIPSGLTRQTRSPERRQRHESIQKCWRIGILAILLALLGYIIMGVYDLFNRGHINGSPFKHLVGSCDNVMPISQMEFEERRLNLSRVLVDHKASAYIAEPGTNMRYFTNIRWSQSERPFLLVVQARRDKDKSDQVLTRTTIVAPAFEASRARQKIMPGSNMSIRTWEEGESAYKAVRQVLDTPLVDSDSGDEVDYRAEGVKPKPEDEQIYIDPDMRQFVSYGLATALESSTRKVMIANRAVSLLRQQKTAHEIEILRCVSQTTVNVIRAVKGHIQVGIHESKVQSLLTEAYSEAGLEYEDGGSLVLFGKNAALPHGSGNDTELEKGMMVLIDSGARLHGYLSDITRTFWVERGPSKEMNEELDKVWDIVKQAQNASLHAIHPGAACSSIDKAARNLIDSKGYGGWFTHRLGHGLGMDGHEEPYLNIGNTETELRPGMVFTNEPGIYVEGSYGIRLEDVILVTETGYEILSGDLAKSAEEP
;
A
#
# COMPACT_ATOMS: atom_id res chain seq x y z
N MET A 1 -46.43 -32.53 18.97
CA MET A 1 -45.95 -32.05 20.28
C MET A 1 -45.46 -30.63 20.02
N VAL A 2 -46.27 -29.58 20.18
CA VAL A 2 -46.73 -28.94 21.45
C VAL A 2 -45.50 -28.50 22.28
N GLY A 3 -45.29 -27.21 22.62
CA GLY A 3 -46.21 -26.08 22.59
C GLY A 3 -45.61 -24.70 22.87
N ASN A 4 -46.55 -23.75 22.95
CA ASN A 4 -46.47 -22.30 23.16
C ASN A 4 -46.18 -21.89 24.63
N ALA A 5 -45.57 -20.69 24.80
CA ALA A 5 -45.88 -19.51 25.67
C ALA A 5 -46.43 -19.69 27.13
N PRO A 6 -46.54 -18.69 28.08
CA PRO A 6 -46.58 -17.21 27.90
C PRO A 6 -46.06 -16.26 29.06
N ILE A 7 -46.05 -14.94 28.77
CA ILE A 7 -46.54 -13.71 29.49
C ILE A 7 -46.36 -13.45 31.01
N GLY A 8 -46.02 -12.19 31.34
CA GLY A 8 -46.44 -11.40 32.54
C GLY A 8 -45.70 -10.04 32.61
N ASP A 9 -46.25 -8.90 32.20
CA ASP A 9 -47.26 -7.98 32.80
C ASP A 9 -46.68 -6.87 33.73
N ALA A 10 -47.15 -5.64 33.46
CA ALA A 10 -46.80 -4.34 34.06
C ALA A 10 -47.47 -4.09 35.44
N PRO A 11 -47.32 -2.90 36.05
CA PRO A 11 -48.36 -1.88 35.81
C PRO A 11 -47.93 -0.39 35.80
N ASP A 12 -48.87 0.38 35.24
CA ASP A 12 -49.09 1.84 35.14
C ASP A 12 -48.96 2.68 36.44
N LEU A 13 -48.85 4.01 36.27
CA LEU A 13 -49.72 5.02 36.94
C LEU A 13 -49.54 6.45 36.34
N GLU A 14 -50.54 6.86 35.56
CA GLU A 14 -51.37 8.09 35.68
C GLU A 14 -50.79 9.51 35.44
N ARG A 15 -51.24 10.26 34.42
CA ARG A 15 -52.49 11.08 34.21
C ARG A 15 -52.24 12.61 34.41
N GLN A 16 -52.23 13.40 33.32
CA GLN A 16 -53.28 14.36 32.88
C GLN A 16 -53.24 15.77 33.56
N PRO A 17 -53.91 16.83 33.05
CA PRO A 17 -54.20 17.25 31.66
C PRO A 17 -54.11 18.79 31.40
N LEU A 18 -54.27 19.16 30.12
CA LEU A 18 -54.95 20.33 29.50
C LEU A 18 -55.23 21.62 30.31
N LEU A 19 -55.05 22.78 29.67
CA LEU A 19 -56.10 23.82 29.54
C LEU A 19 -55.78 24.89 28.46
N ARG A 20 -56.82 25.26 27.72
CA ARG A 20 -56.89 26.33 26.70
C ARG A 20 -57.21 27.69 27.34
N SER A 21 -56.95 28.75 26.56
CA SER A 21 -57.91 29.82 26.18
C SER A 21 -57.60 31.27 26.61
N ASN A 22 -57.85 32.14 25.61
CA ASN A 22 -58.42 33.50 25.62
C ASN A 22 -57.58 34.67 26.20
N GLN A 23 -57.23 35.66 25.38
CA GLN A 23 -58.00 36.79 24.81
C GLN A 23 -58.14 38.00 25.75
N ASP A 24 -57.90 39.16 25.13
CA ASP A 24 -58.48 40.48 25.40
C ASP A 24 -57.92 41.43 26.48
N SER A 25 -57.32 42.51 25.92
CA SER A 25 -57.80 43.90 26.04
C SER A 25 -57.26 44.84 27.14
N ALA A 26 -57.23 46.11 26.71
CA ALA A 26 -57.42 47.35 27.48
C ALA A 26 -56.17 48.23 27.79
N ARG A 27 -56.15 49.39 27.13
CA ARG A 27 -55.57 50.66 27.63
C ARG A 27 -56.36 51.13 28.87
N PRO A 28 -55.83 52.06 29.69
CA PRO A 28 -56.18 53.47 29.45
C PRO A 28 -55.08 54.50 29.77
N SER A 29 -55.37 55.72 29.31
CA SER A 29 -54.70 57.01 29.43
C SER A 29 -54.88 57.72 30.79
N THR A 30 -54.35 58.96 30.84
CA THR A 30 -54.48 60.06 31.83
C THR A 30 -53.33 60.08 32.86
N GLY A 31 -52.55 61.14 33.06
CA GLY A 31 -52.75 62.58 32.84
C GLY A 31 -52.97 63.24 34.20
N VAL A 32 -52.09 64.16 34.62
CA VAL A 32 -52.37 65.38 35.44
C VAL A 32 -51.07 66.12 35.76
N GLN A 33 -51.14 67.45 35.60
CA GLN A 33 -50.12 68.49 35.80
C GLN A 33 -50.15 69.07 37.22
N ALA A 34 -49.03 69.67 37.67
CA ALA A 34 -48.97 70.93 38.44
C ALA A 34 -47.50 71.45 38.39
N ARG A 35 -47.18 72.59 37.75
CA ARG A 35 -47.15 73.98 38.30
C ARG A 35 -46.37 74.05 39.63
N SER A 36 -45.38 74.92 39.88
CA SER A 36 -45.12 76.26 39.35
C SER A 36 -43.80 76.85 39.89
N HIS A 37 -43.31 77.86 39.16
CA HIS A 37 -42.59 79.07 39.62
C HIS A 37 -41.07 79.04 39.89
N ILE A 38 -40.38 79.69 38.95
CA ILE A 38 -39.11 80.40 39.05
C ILE A 38 -39.30 81.64 39.96
N PRO A 39 -38.30 82.03 40.76
CA PRO A 39 -37.74 83.37 40.54
C PRO A 39 -36.20 83.39 40.41
N SER A 40 -35.81 84.40 39.65
CA SER A 40 -34.49 84.85 39.23
C SER A 40 -33.54 85.25 40.36
N GLY A 41 -32.27 84.88 40.18
CA GLY A 41 -31.12 85.78 40.29
C GLY A 41 -30.58 86.08 41.69
N LEU A 42 -29.38 85.56 41.99
CA LEU A 42 -28.25 86.33 42.52
C LEU A 42 -26.99 85.45 42.65
N THR A 43 -25.86 86.09 42.35
CA THR A 43 -24.47 85.82 42.77
C THR A 43 -23.75 84.53 42.35
N ARG A 44 -22.94 84.71 41.30
CA ARG A 44 -21.82 83.89 40.82
C ARG A 44 -20.77 83.70 41.93
N GLN A 45 -20.80 82.59 42.66
CA GLN A 45 -19.62 82.08 43.39
C GLN A 45 -18.78 81.22 42.45
N THR A 46 -17.52 81.61 42.30
CA THR A 46 -16.48 80.90 41.56
C THR A 46 -16.22 79.53 42.20
N ARG A 47 -16.55 78.43 41.49
CA ARG A 47 -16.06 77.09 41.83
C ARG A 47 -14.58 76.99 41.44
N SER A 48 -13.74 76.58 42.37
CA SER A 48 -12.28 76.55 42.22
C SER A 48 -11.81 75.62 41.07
N PRO A 49 -10.69 75.95 40.39
CA PRO A 49 -10.16 75.19 39.24
C PRO A 49 -9.78 73.73 39.56
N GLU A 50 -9.53 73.39 40.82
CA GLU A 50 -9.16 72.03 41.25
C GLU A 50 -10.27 70.98 41.05
N ARG A 51 -11.55 71.35 41.18
CA ARG A 51 -12.67 70.41 40.98
C ARG A 51 -12.88 70.05 39.51
N ARG A 52 -12.59 70.97 38.59
CA ARG A 52 -12.74 70.75 37.14
C ARG A 52 -11.66 69.80 36.63
N GLN A 53 -10.43 69.97 37.10
CA GLN A 53 -9.30 69.12 36.79
C GLN A 53 -9.48 67.69 37.33
N ARG A 54 -10.00 67.52 38.55
CA ARG A 54 -10.38 66.19 39.08
C ARG A 54 -11.45 65.50 38.23
N HIS A 55 -12.45 66.23 37.74
CA HIS A 55 -13.54 65.64 36.95
C HIS A 55 -13.08 65.18 35.56
N GLU A 56 -12.19 65.94 34.91
CA GLU A 56 -11.57 65.53 33.65
C GLU A 56 -10.62 64.34 33.82
N SER A 57 -9.85 64.28 34.91
CA SER A 57 -9.01 63.13 35.23
C SER A 57 -9.82 61.85 35.48
N ILE A 58 -10.96 61.95 36.19
CA ILE A 58 -11.86 60.80 36.41
C ILE A 58 -12.47 60.33 35.08
N GLN A 59 -12.89 61.24 34.21
CA GLN A 59 -13.41 60.89 32.88
C GLN A 59 -12.36 60.24 31.97
N LYS A 60 -11.09 60.69 32.05
CA LYS A 60 -9.97 60.04 31.36
C LYS A 60 -9.71 58.62 31.89
N CYS A 61 -9.69 58.43 33.21
CA CYS A 61 -9.56 57.10 33.81
C CYS A 61 -10.72 56.17 33.43
N TRP A 62 -11.95 56.69 33.37
CA TRP A 62 -13.12 55.92 32.92
C TRP A 62 -13.02 55.52 31.44
N ARG A 63 -12.57 56.42 30.56
CA ARG A 63 -12.35 56.10 29.14
C ARG A 63 -11.25 55.07 28.93
N ILE A 64 -10.16 55.17 29.70
CA ILE A 64 -9.06 54.19 29.67
C ILE A 64 -9.55 52.82 30.18
N GLY A 65 -10.34 52.80 31.26
CA GLY A 65 -10.93 51.57 31.79
C GLY A 65 -11.89 50.90 30.81
N ILE A 66 -12.77 51.66 30.15
CA ILE A 66 -13.67 51.14 29.11
C ILE A 66 -12.87 50.60 27.92
N LEU A 67 -11.83 51.32 27.47
CA LEU A 67 -10.98 50.88 26.37
C LEU A 67 -10.24 49.58 26.73
N ALA A 68 -9.74 49.45 27.96
CA ALA A 68 -9.09 48.23 28.42
C ALA A 68 -10.06 47.04 28.46
N ILE A 69 -11.31 47.25 28.89
CA ILE A 69 -12.36 46.22 28.90
C ILE A 69 -12.72 45.82 27.46
N LEU A 70 -12.85 46.77 26.55
CA LEU A 70 -13.15 46.50 25.13
C LEU A 70 -12.00 45.76 24.45
N LEU A 71 -10.75 46.11 24.74
CA LEU A 71 -9.57 45.40 24.22
C LEU A 71 -9.46 43.98 24.80
N ALA A 72 -9.81 43.78 26.07
CA ALA A 72 -9.85 42.46 26.68
C ALA A 72 -10.97 41.58 26.08
N LEU A 73 -12.15 42.16 25.84
CA LEU A 73 -13.26 41.47 25.15
C LEU A 73 -12.90 41.14 23.70
N LEU A 74 -12.26 42.06 22.98
CA LEU A 74 -11.78 41.81 21.63
C LEU A 74 -10.72 40.71 21.61
N GLY A 75 -9.78 40.72 22.55
CA GLY A 75 -8.80 39.65 22.73
C GLY A 75 -9.45 38.29 23.02
N TYR A 76 -10.47 38.25 23.86
CA TYR A 76 -11.23 37.04 24.16
C TYR A 76 -12.00 36.52 22.94
N ILE A 77 -12.60 37.41 22.15
CA ILE A 77 -13.30 37.05 20.90
C ILE A 77 -12.29 36.55 19.86
N ILE A 78 -11.15 37.21 19.68
CA ILE A 78 -10.09 36.76 18.77
C ILE A 78 -9.56 35.40 19.21
N MET A 79 -9.33 35.18 20.50
CA MET A 79 -8.88 33.90 21.03
C MET A 79 -9.97 32.82 20.84
N GLY A 80 -11.24 33.14 21.05
CA GLY A 80 -12.37 32.24 20.82
C GLY A 80 -12.57 31.88 19.33
N VAL A 81 -12.38 32.84 18.42
CA VAL A 81 -12.41 32.59 16.96
C VAL A 81 -11.19 31.78 16.53
N TYR A 82 -10.01 32.08 17.07
CA TYR A 82 -8.79 31.29 16.85
C TYR A 82 -8.95 29.85 17.35
N ASP A 83 -9.54 29.66 18.52
CA ASP A 83 -9.85 28.34 19.09
C ASP A 83 -10.95 27.62 18.29
N LEU A 84 -11.93 28.34 17.73
CA LEU A 84 -12.96 27.76 16.86
C LEU A 84 -12.39 27.32 15.50
N PHE A 85 -11.49 28.12 14.91
CA PHE A 85 -10.76 27.78 13.68
C PHE A 85 -9.78 26.62 13.92
N ASN A 86 -9.11 26.59 15.07
CA ASN A 86 -8.18 25.52 15.42
C ASN A 86 -8.87 24.25 15.94
N ARG A 87 -10.10 24.32 16.48
CA ARG A 87 -10.90 23.13 16.82
C ARG A 87 -11.28 22.31 15.58
N GLY A 88 -11.33 22.93 14.40
CA GLY A 88 -11.39 22.21 13.12
C GLY A 88 -10.12 21.40 12.81
N HIS A 89 -8.99 21.72 13.45
CA HIS A 89 -7.69 21.06 13.30
C HIS A 89 -7.29 20.16 14.50
N ILE A 90 -8.12 20.04 15.54
CA ILE A 90 -7.85 19.20 16.74
C ILE A 90 -8.67 17.91 16.76
N ASN A 91 -9.47 17.62 15.73
CA ASN A 91 -9.91 16.24 15.52
C ASN A 91 -8.74 15.49 14.87
N GLY A 92 -8.17 14.51 15.59
CA GLY A 92 -7.14 13.64 15.04
C GLY A 92 -7.61 12.96 13.75
N SER A 93 -6.66 12.42 12.97
CA SER A 93 -6.92 11.72 11.70
C SER A 93 -8.18 10.84 11.80
N PRO A 94 -9.13 10.94 10.84
CA PRO A 94 -10.32 10.08 10.85
C PRO A 94 -9.95 8.59 10.78
N PHE A 95 -8.73 8.29 10.37
CA PHE A 95 -8.17 6.95 10.22
C PHE A 95 -7.38 6.45 11.44
N LYS A 96 -7.40 7.16 12.57
CA LYS A 96 -6.63 6.79 13.79
C LYS A 96 -6.85 5.35 14.27
N HIS A 97 -7.98 4.74 13.94
CA HIS A 97 -8.28 3.35 14.25
C HIS A 97 -7.44 2.33 13.44
N LEU A 98 -6.72 2.77 12.41
CA LEU A 98 -5.79 1.96 11.61
C LEU A 98 -4.37 1.92 12.18
N VAL A 99 -4.04 2.78 13.15
CA VAL A 99 -2.70 2.87 13.74
C VAL A 99 -2.30 1.51 14.32
N GLY A 100 -1.09 1.07 13.98
CA GLY A 100 -0.49 -0.14 14.51
C GLY A 100 -1.06 -1.44 13.94
N SER A 101 -1.75 -1.39 12.79
CA SER A 101 -2.33 -2.57 12.14
C SER A 101 -1.31 -3.70 11.88
N CYS A 102 -0.03 -3.35 11.66
CA CYS A 102 1.05 -4.30 11.40
C CYS A 102 2.27 -4.17 12.32
N ASP A 103 2.13 -3.54 13.49
CA ASP A 103 3.26 -3.28 14.42
C ASP A 103 3.90 -4.57 14.97
N ASN A 104 3.14 -5.67 14.99
CA ASN A 104 3.61 -6.97 15.45
C ASN A 104 4.35 -7.77 14.37
N VAL A 105 4.34 -7.32 13.11
CA VAL A 105 4.98 -8.03 12.00
C VAL A 105 6.39 -7.51 11.79
N MET A 106 7.37 -8.38 12.01
CA MET A 106 8.78 -8.03 11.94
C MET A 106 9.28 -7.97 10.49
N PRO A 107 10.31 -7.15 10.21
CA PRO A 107 11.00 -7.21 8.93
C PRO A 107 11.82 -8.51 8.81
N ILE A 108 12.09 -8.91 7.57
CA ILE A 108 12.98 -10.05 7.24
C ILE A 108 14.31 -9.93 7.97
N SER A 109 14.71 -10.99 8.65
CA SER A 109 15.92 -11.01 9.48
C SER A 109 17.19 -11.16 8.63
N GLN A 110 18.35 -10.77 9.19
CA GLN A 110 19.64 -10.96 8.51
C GLN A 110 19.95 -12.44 8.25
N MET A 111 19.57 -13.35 9.16
CA MET A 111 19.73 -14.80 8.97
C MET A 111 18.90 -15.32 7.80
N GLU A 112 17.69 -14.80 7.61
CA GLU A 112 16.84 -15.19 6.48
C GLU A 112 17.42 -14.70 5.14
N PHE A 113 18.01 -13.51 5.10
CA PHE A 113 18.74 -13.07 3.90
C PHE A 113 19.97 -13.96 3.60
N GLU A 114 20.64 -14.49 4.62
CA GLU A 114 21.71 -15.48 4.42
C GLU A 114 21.18 -16.80 3.85
N GLU A 115 20.07 -17.29 4.39
CA GLU A 115 19.41 -18.49 3.88
C GLU A 115 18.94 -18.32 2.43
N ARG A 116 18.37 -17.17 2.06
CA ARG A 116 18.00 -16.85 0.66
C ARG A 116 19.19 -16.95 -0.29
N ARG A 117 20.36 -16.42 0.12
CA ARG A 117 21.60 -16.50 -0.68
C ARG A 117 22.13 -17.92 -0.76
N LEU A 118 22.03 -18.70 0.32
CA LEU A 118 22.39 -20.12 0.32
C LEU A 118 21.48 -20.94 -0.61
N ASN A 119 20.16 -20.68 -0.58
CA ASN A 119 19.20 -21.32 -1.48
C ASN A 119 19.48 -20.96 -2.95
N LEU A 120 19.80 -19.69 -3.24
CA LEU A 120 20.31 -19.29 -4.55
C LEU A 120 21.56 -20.07 -4.93
N SER A 121 22.54 -20.21 -4.04
CA SER A 121 23.76 -20.96 -4.31
C SER A 121 23.50 -22.44 -4.61
N ARG A 122 22.54 -23.08 -3.92
CA ARG A 122 22.11 -24.46 -4.21
C ARG A 122 21.54 -24.57 -5.62
N VAL A 123 20.63 -23.67 -6.00
CA VAL A 123 20.04 -23.60 -7.35
C VAL A 123 21.13 -23.42 -8.42
N LEU A 124 22.08 -22.51 -8.21
CA LEU A 124 23.17 -22.27 -9.15
C LEU A 124 23.99 -23.55 -9.38
N VAL A 125 24.41 -24.21 -8.31
CA VAL A 125 25.21 -25.43 -8.37
C VAL A 125 24.45 -26.57 -9.07
N ASP A 126 23.17 -26.77 -8.74
CA ASP A 126 22.33 -27.79 -9.38
C ASP A 126 22.15 -27.56 -10.88
N HIS A 127 22.36 -26.32 -11.33
CA HIS A 127 22.25 -25.91 -12.72
C HIS A 127 23.60 -25.67 -13.40
N LYS A 128 24.70 -26.06 -12.75
CA LYS A 128 26.07 -25.90 -13.26
C LYS A 128 26.45 -24.43 -13.50
N ALA A 129 25.81 -23.50 -12.79
CA ALA A 129 26.19 -22.11 -12.71
C ALA A 129 27.08 -21.87 -11.48
N SER A 130 28.09 -21.03 -11.62
CA SER A 130 29.03 -20.72 -10.54
C SER A 130 28.80 -19.36 -9.90
N ALA A 131 28.00 -18.50 -10.53
CA ALA A 131 27.63 -17.21 -9.97
C ALA A 131 26.29 -16.71 -10.50
N TYR A 132 25.65 -15.87 -9.68
CA TYR A 132 24.53 -15.01 -10.04
C TYR A 132 24.95 -13.55 -9.91
N ILE A 133 24.60 -12.72 -10.88
CA ILE A 133 24.91 -11.28 -10.88
C ILE A 133 23.62 -10.50 -11.09
N ALA A 134 23.33 -9.54 -10.20
CA ALA A 134 22.16 -8.67 -10.30
C ALA A 134 22.52 -7.19 -10.17
N GLU A 135 21.76 -6.36 -10.88
CA GLU A 135 21.73 -4.91 -10.69
C GLU A 135 20.82 -4.52 -9.51
N PRO A 136 20.82 -3.24 -9.09
CA PRO A 136 19.84 -2.76 -8.13
C PRO A 136 18.43 -2.95 -8.67
N GLY A 137 17.58 -3.55 -7.85
CA GLY A 137 16.24 -3.99 -8.19
C GLY A 137 15.71 -4.97 -7.15
N THR A 138 14.55 -5.56 -7.44
CA THR A 138 13.85 -6.39 -6.47
C THR A 138 14.62 -7.65 -6.09
N ASN A 139 15.31 -8.30 -7.04
CA ASN A 139 16.14 -9.47 -6.74
C ASN A 139 17.33 -9.13 -5.84
N MET A 140 18.05 -8.02 -6.09
CA MET A 140 19.12 -7.58 -5.18
C MET A 140 18.56 -7.32 -3.78
N ARG A 141 17.42 -6.63 -3.68
CA ARG A 141 16.76 -6.36 -2.40
C ARG A 141 16.33 -7.65 -1.71
N TYR A 142 15.77 -8.61 -2.44
CA TYR A 142 15.35 -9.92 -1.94
C TYR A 142 16.50 -10.71 -1.33
N PHE A 143 17.69 -10.66 -1.95
CA PHE A 143 18.87 -11.39 -1.46
C PHE A 143 19.72 -10.62 -0.43
N THR A 144 19.58 -9.30 -0.30
CA THR A 144 20.55 -8.49 0.49
C THR A 144 19.95 -7.42 1.38
N ASN A 145 18.66 -7.10 1.24
CA ASN A 145 18.01 -5.92 1.80
C ASN A 145 18.54 -4.56 1.29
N ILE A 146 19.47 -4.55 0.32
CA ILE A 146 20.03 -3.30 -0.19
C ILE A 146 19.01 -2.60 -1.11
N ARG A 147 18.61 -1.38 -0.73
CA ARG A 147 17.89 -0.45 -1.62
C ARG A 147 18.90 0.52 -2.25
N TRP A 148 19.03 0.47 -3.58
CA TRP A 148 19.91 1.33 -4.36
C TRP A 148 19.25 1.69 -5.69
N SER A 149 19.47 2.90 -6.18
CA SER A 149 18.93 3.36 -7.48
C SER A 149 19.84 2.94 -8.61
N GLN A 150 19.27 2.48 -9.71
CA GLN A 150 20.04 2.27 -10.94
C GLN A 150 20.57 3.62 -11.47
N SER A 151 21.80 3.61 -11.98
CA SER A 151 22.42 4.76 -12.66
C SER A 151 23.30 4.26 -13.80
N GLU A 152 23.96 5.14 -14.54
CA GLU A 152 24.96 4.78 -15.54
C GLU A 152 26.17 4.02 -14.95
N ARG A 153 26.39 4.13 -13.63
CA ARG A 153 27.49 3.46 -12.92
C ARG A 153 27.07 2.07 -12.43
N PRO A 154 27.73 0.98 -12.84
CA PRO A 154 27.41 -0.34 -12.34
C PRO A 154 27.59 -0.46 -10.83
N PHE A 155 26.52 -0.88 -10.15
CA PHE A 155 26.49 -1.31 -8.76
C PHE A 155 25.90 -2.73 -8.76
N LEU A 156 26.70 -3.75 -8.49
CA LEU A 156 26.31 -5.14 -8.80
C LEU A 156 26.39 -6.02 -7.55
N LEU A 157 25.37 -6.86 -7.37
CA LEU A 157 25.43 -8.01 -6.49
C LEU A 157 26.09 -9.15 -7.26
N VAL A 158 27.08 -9.81 -6.67
CA VAL A 158 27.69 -11.04 -7.18
C VAL A 158 27.59 -12.10 -6.08
N VAL A 159 26.80 -13.15 -6.32
CA VAL A 159 26.71 -14.33 -5.45
C VAL A 159 27.41 -15.48 -6.13
N GLN A 160 28.54 -15.93 -5.59
CA GLN A 160 29.29 -17.08 -6.08
C GLN A 160 28.90 -18.34 -5.31
N ALA A 161 28.85 -19.46 -6.01
CA ALA A 161 28.43 -20.75 -5.49
C ALA A 161 29.30 -21.89 -6.02
N ARG A 162 29.73 -22.80 -5.14
CA ARG A 162 30.41 -24.06 -5.50
C ARG A 162 30.04 -25.17 -4.51
N ARG A 163 30.06 -26.43 -4.95
CA ARG A 163 30.04 -27.57 -4.00
C ARG A 163 31.37 -27.59 -3.24
N ASP A 164 31.28 -27.83 -1.95
CA ASP A 164 32.44 -28.18 -1.14
C ASP A 164 32.99 -29.54 -1.62
N LYS A 165 34.32 -29.62 -1.79
CA LYS A 165 34.99 -30.83 -2.27
C LYS A 165 35.10 -31.90 -1.19
N ASP A 166 35.23 -31.49 0.07
CA ASP A 166 35.43 -32.37 1.21
C ASP A 166 34.08 -32.80 1.80
N LYS A 167 33.04 -32.01 1.57
CA LYS A 167 31.65 -32.29 1.97
C LYS A 167 30.72 -32.05 0.78
N SER A 168 30.57 -33.04 -0.12
CA SER A 168 29.81 -32.91 -1.38
C SER A 168 28.37 -32.36 -1.26
N ASP A 169 27.79 -32.48 -0.08
CA ASP A 169 26.43 -32.02 0.25
C ASP A 169 26.38 -30.56 0.73
N GLN A 170 27.53 -29.93 0.98
CA GLN A 170 27.65 -28.53 1.36
C GLN A 170 27.92 -27.63 0.14
N VAL A 171 27.39 -26.41 0.21
CA VAL A 171 27.55 -25.39 -0.83
C VAL A 171 28.26 -24.19 -0.21
N LEU A 172 29.42 -23.84 -0.76
CA LEU A 172 30.16 -22.64 -0.41
C LEU A 172 29.53 -21.44 -1.11
N THR A 173 29.23 -20.39 -0.33
CA THR A 173 28.61 -19.15 -0.82
C THR A 173 29.49 -17.96 -0.48
N ARG A 174 29.81 -17.12 -1.48
CA ARG A 174 30.37 -15.78 -1.25
C ARG A 174 29.50 -14.73 -1.89
N THR A 175 29.21 -13.69 -1.12
CA THR A 175 28.44 -12.55 -1.60
C THR A 175 29.32 -11.30 -1.63
N THR A 176 29.37 -10.65 -2.78
CA THR A 176 30.17 -9.46 -3.01
C THR A 176 29.35 -8.38 -3.67
N ILE A 177 29.41 -7.17 -3.14
CA ILE A 177 28.91 -5.98 -3.82
C ILE A 177 30.05 -5.35 -4.62
N VAL A 178 29.85 -5.16 -5.92
CA VAL A 178 30.76 -4.38 -6.78
C VAL A 178 30.23 -2.96 -6.87
N ALA A 179 30.96 -1.97 -6.35
CA ALA A 179 30.50 -0.58 -6.26
C ALA A 179 31.55 0.42 -6.76
N PRO A 180 31.16 1.62 -7.23
CA PRO A 180 32.12 2.70 -7.49
C PRO A 180 32.92 3.02 -6.22
N ALA A 181 34.23 3.25 -6.36
CA ALA A 181 35.12 3.45 -5.20
C ALA A 181 34.67 4.62 -4.31
N PHE A 182 34.24 5.73 -4.92
CA PHE A 182 33.75 6.90 -4.18
C PHE A 182 32.41 6.65 -3.44
N GLU A 183 31.69 5.59 -3.78
CA GLU A 183 30.42 5.17 -3.14
C GLU A 183 30.61 4.08 -2.09
N ALA A 184 31.83 3.58 -1.88
CA ALA A 184 32.10 2.42 -1.02
C ALA A 184 31.59 2.62 0.41
N SER A 185 31.74 3.83 0.97
CA SER A 185 31.25 4.14 2.32
C SER A 185 29.73 4.09 2.41
N ARG A 186 29.02 4.63 1.41
CA ARG A 186 27.55 4.57 1.34
C ARG A 186 27.08 3.13 1.12
N ALA A 187 27.78 2.35 0.31
CA ALA A 187 27.49 0.94 0.09
C ALA A 187 27.62 0.11 1.38
N ARG A 188 28.68 0.32 2.19
CA ARG A 188 28.86 -0.37 3.49
C ARG A 188 27.72 -0.08 4.46
N GLN A 189 27.21 1.16 4.49
CA GLN A 189 26.08 1.53 5.35
C GLN A 189 24.77 0.82 4.98
N LYS A 190 24.65 0.27 3.75
CA LYS A 190 23.47 -0.47 3.30
C LYS A 190 23.52 -1.96 3.65
N ILE A 191 24.69 -2.50 3.99
CA ILE A 191 24.84 -3.90 4.38
C ILE A 191 24.37 -4.05 5.83
N MET A 192 23.43 -4.98 6.08
CA MET A 192 22.93 -5.22 7.43
C MET A 192 24.07 -5.71 8.36
N PRO A 193 24.15 -5.20 9.60
CA PRO A 193 25.13 -5.70 10.57
C PRO A 193 25.09 -7.23 10.71
N GLY A 194 26.27 -7.86 10.74
CA GLY A 194 26.39 -9.33 10.83
C GLY A 194 26.34 -10.06 9.48
N SER A 195 25.95 -9.39 8.38
CA SER A 195 25.92 -10.05 7.06
C SER A 195 27.32 -10.45 6.58
N ASN A 196 27.46 -11.71 6.15
CA ASN A 196 28.66 -12.17 5.47
C ASN A 196 28.72 -11.69 4.00
N MET A 197 28.98 -10.39 3.80
CA MET A 197 29.08 -9.74 2.49
C MET A 197 30.34 -8.89 2.41
N SER A 198 31.05 -8.99 1.29
CA SER A 198 32.22 -8.17 1.00
C SER A 198 31.91 -7.08 -0.03
N ILE A 199 32.77 -6.07 -0.14
CA ILE A 199 32.67 -5.03 -1.17
C ILE A 199 33.95 -5.02 -2.01
N ARG A 200 33.80 -5.13 -3.33
CA ARG A 200 34.83 -4.83 -4.31
C ARG A 200 34.55 -3.47 -4.93
N THR A 201 35.56 -2.62 -4.99
CA THR A 201 35.43 -1.31 -5.64
C THR A 201 36.04 -1.30 -7.03
N TRP A 202 35.61 -0.32 -7.84
CA TRP A 202 36.23 0.05 -9.12
C TRP A 202 36.35 1.58 -9.20
N GLU A 203 37.46 2.07 -9.74
CA GLU A 203 37.69 3.51 -9.93
C GLU A 203 37.00 4.04 -11.19
N GLU A 204 36.64 5.32 -11.26
CA GLU A 204 35.95 5.93 -12.43
C GLU A 204 36.69 5.73 -13.76
N GLY A 205 38.02 5.64 -13.73
CA GLY A 205 38.86 5.35 -14.91
C GLY A 205 39.00 3.86 -15.26
N GLU A 206 38.39 2.97 -14.48
CA GLU A 206 38.47 1.53 -14.63
C GLU A 206 37.15 0.92 -15.12
N SER A 207 37.19 -0.35 -15.51
CA SER A 207 35.99 -1.08 -15.89
C SER A 207 35.41 -1.82 -14.69
N ALA A 208 34.18 -1.47 -14.31
CA ALA A 208 33.40 -2.21 -13.31
C ALA A 208 33.31 -3.72 -13.63
N TYR A 209 33.21 -4.07 -14.91
CA TYR A 209 33.12 -5.46 -15.37
C TYR A 209 34.44 -6.23 -15.19
N LYS A 210 35.60 -5.54 -15.27
CA LYS A 210 36.89 -6.13 -14.88
C LYS A 210 36.95 -6.38 -13.37
N ALA A 211 36.38 -5.50 -12.55
CA ALA A 211 36.26 -5.73 -11.11
C ALA A 211 35.38 -6.94 -10.80
N VAL A 212 34.27 -7.13 -11.52
CA VAL A 212 33.48 -8.38 -11.44
C VAL A 212 34.32 -9.60 -11.81
N ARG A 213 35.09 -9.55 -12.91
CA ARG A 213 35.98 -10.65 -13.29
C ARG A 213 36.97 -10.99 -12.17
N GLN A 214 37.56 -10.00 -11.51
CA GLN A 214 38.46 -10.21 -10.38
C GLN A 214 37.76 -10.88 -9.18
N VAL A 215 36.51 -10.51 -8.89
CA VAL A 215 35.68 -11.19 -7.88
C VAL A 215 35.47 -12.66 -8.25
N LEU A 216 35.07 -12.92 -9.51
CA LEU A 216 34.89 -14.28 -10.03
C LEU A 216 36.19 -15.08 -10.04
N ASP A 217 37.33 -14.41 -10.17
CA ASP A 217 38.64 -15.03 -10.18
C ASP A 217 39.20 -15.34 -8.79
N THR A 218 38.63 -14.79 -7.72
CA THR A 218 39.08 -15.08 -6.36
C THR A 218 38.57 -16.47 -5.95
N PRO A 219 39.41 -17.39 -5.44
CA PRO A 219 38.94 -18.69 -4.95
C PRO A 219 37.91 -18.55 -3.82
N LEU A 220 36.98 -19.50 -3.69
CA LEU A 220 36.13 -19.62 -2.51
C LEU A 220 36.93 -20.41 -1.46
N VAL A 221 37.08 -19.87 -0.25
CA VAL A 221 37.81 -20.53 0.84
C VAL A 221 36.79 -21.12 1.81
N ASP A 222 36.99 -22.36 2.26
CA ASP A 222 36.21 -22.96 3.33
C ASP A 222 36.55 -22.26 4.66
N SER A 223 35.53 -21.75 5.35
CA SER A 223 35.69 -21.05 6.62
C SER A 223 36.12 -21.97 7.76
N ASP A 224 35.94 -23.28 7.65
CA ASP A 224 36.29 -24.24 8.71
C ASP A 224 37.80 -24.56 8.74
N SER A 225 38.48 -24.56 7.59
CA SER A 225 39.92 -24.91 7.50
C SER A 225 40.85 -23.69 7.52
N GLY A 226 40.37 -22.52 7.07
CA GLY A 226 41.21 -21.33 6.92
C GLY A 226 42.28 -21.46 5.82
N ASP A 227 42.28 -22.56 5.07
CA ASP A 227 43.23 -22.83 4.01
C ASP A 227 42.78 -22.13 2.72
N GLU A 228 43.67 -21.34 2.10
CA GLU A 228 43.46 -20.87 0.73
C GLU A 228 43.36 -22.08 -0.20
N VAL A 229 42.16 -22.51 -0.51
CA VAL A 229 42.01 -23.56 -1.50
C VAL A 229 42.05 -22.92 -2.88
N ASP A 230 43.26 -22.77 -3.41
CA ASP A 230 43.46 -22.48 -4.83
C ASP A 230 43.04 -23.70 -5.66
N TYR A 231 41.73 -23.81 -5.88
CA TYR A 231 41.14 -24.90 -6.65
C TYR A 231 41.52 -24.87 -8.14
N ARG A 232 42.29 -23.88 -8.61
CA ARG A 232 42.86 -23.87 -9.98
C ARG A 232 44.18 -24.63 -10.07
N ALA A 233 44.80 -24.94 -8.94
CA ALA A 233 46.12 -25.57 -8.87
C ALA A 233 46.08 -27.07 -9.19
N GLU A 234 44.98 -27.78 -8.95
CA GLU A 234 44.96 -29.24 -9.06
C GLU A 234 43.85 -29.82 -9.96
N GLY A 235 44.24 -30.16 -11.19
CA GLY A 235 43.82 -31.39 -11.90
C GLY A 235 42.40 -31.52 -12.44
N VAL A 236 41.41 -30.85 -11.86
CA VAL A 236 40.03 -30.78 -12.39
C VAL A 236 39.64 -29.33 -12.48
N LYS A 237 40.30 -28.59 -13.39
CA LYS A 237 39.70 -27.35 -13.90
C LYS A 237 38.33 -27.74 -14.45
N PRO A 238 37.20 -27.18 -13.95
CA PRO A 238 36.03 -27.09 -14.81
C PRO A 238 36.58 -26.49 -16.09
N LYS A 239 36.43 -27.18 -17.22
CA LYS A 239 36.94 -26.66 -18.47
C LYS A 239 36.39 -25.23 -18.57
N PRO A 240 37.26 -24.24 -18.75
CA PRO A 240 36.83 -22.86 -18.70
C PRO A 240 35.61 -22.58 -19.63
N GLU A 241 35.44 -23.36 -20.71
CA GLU A 241 34.26 -23.42 -21.60
C GLU A 241 32.90 -23.89 -21.01
N ASP A 242 32.86 -24.36 -19.75
CA ASP A 242 31.68 -24.97 -19.10
C ASP A 242 31.17 -24.21 -17.86
N GLU A 243 31.79 -23.09 -17.48
CA GLU A 243 31.35 -22.28 -16.33
C GLU A 243 30.24 -21.28 -16.74
N GLN A 244 29.01 -21.54 -16.31
CA GLN A 244 27.88 -20.63 -16.53
C GLN A 244 27.83 -19.54 -15.46
N ILE A 245 27.65 -18.30 -15.90
CA ILE A 245 27.41 -17.13 -15.05
C ILE A 245 25.99 -16.66 -15.33
N TYR A 246 25.13 -16.73 -14.33
CA TYR A 246 23.77 -16.24 -14.44
C TYR A 246 23.73 -14.74 -14.18
N ILE A 247 23.08 -14.02 -15.07
CA ILE A 247 22.71 -12.62 -14.87
C ILE A 247 21.21 -12.52 -14.64
N ASP A 248 20.82 -11.59 -13.79
CA ASP A 248 19.43 -11.23 -13.54
C ASP A 248 18.68 -10.92 -14.85
N PRO A 249 17.45 -11.44 -15.05
CA PRO A 249 16.67 -11.18 -16.27
C PRO A 249 16.34 -9.69 -16.46
N ASP A 250 16.26 -8.91 -15.38
CA ASP A 250 15.95 -7.47 -15.44
C ASP A 250 17.21 -6.60 -15.62
N MET A 251 18.38 -7.23 -15.82
CA MET A 251 19.63 -6.51 -16.04
C MET A 251 19.59 -5.69 -17.33
N ARG A 252 19.96 -4.41 -17.23
CA ARG A 252 20.00 -3.49 -18.36
C ARG A 252 21.01 -3.94 -19.39
N GLN A 253 20.65 -3.80 -20.66
CA GLN A 253 21.38 -4.38 -21.79
C GLN A 253 22.85 -3.95 -21.85
N PHE A 254 23.19 -2.70 -21.53
CA PHE A 254 24.58 -2.25 -21.58
C PHE A 254 25.45 -2.89 -20.48
N VAL A 255 24.86 -3.25 -19.34
CA VAL A 255 25.54 -3.93 -18.22
C VAL A 255 25.73 -5.40 -18.56
N SER A 256 24.70 -6.08 -19.07
CA SER A 256 24.80 -7.47 -19.51
C SER A 256 25.80 -7.62 -20.66
N TYR A 257 25.79 -6.70 -21.64
CA TYR A 257 26.78 -6.63 -22.71
C TYR A 257 28.20 -6.39 -22.19
N GLY A 258 28.36 -5.46 -21.24
CA GLY A 258 29.65 -5.17 -20.61
C GLY A 258 30.22 -6.37 -19.85
N LEU A 259 29.38 -7.09 -19.11
CA LEU A 259 29.74 -8.35 -18.46
C LEU A 259 30.12 -9.43 -19.46
N ALA A 260 29.29 -9.65 -20.49
CA ALA A 260 29.57 -10.63 -21.54
C ALA A 260 30.94 -10.36 -22.19
N THR A 261 31.20 -9.11 -22.58
CA THR A 261 32.48 -8.69 -23.20
C THR A 261 33.67 -8.90 -22.25
N ALA A 262 33.55 -8.52 -20.98
CA ALA A 262 34.63 -8.66 -20.01
C ALA A 262 34.93 -10.12 -19.65
N LEU A 263 33.94 -11.01 -19.75
CA LEU A 263 34.04 -12.42 -19.40
C LEU A 263 34.29 -13.34 -20.60
N GLU A 264 34.11 -12.87 -21.84
CA GLU A 264 34.33 -13.62 -23.08
C GLU A 264 35.75 -14.21 -23.15
N SER A 265 36.76 -13.41 -22.79
CA SER A 265 38.17 -13.84 -22.71
C SER A 265 38.45 -14.95 -21.69
N SER A 266 37.49 -15.23 -20.80
CA SER A 266 37.61 -16.19 -19.71
C SER A 266 36.81 -17.48 -19.93
N THR A 267 36.32 -17.71 -21.16
CA THR A 267 35.53 -18.90 -21.62
C THR A 267 34.22 -19.17 -20.84
N ARG A 268 33.93 -18.36 -19.83
CA ARG A 268 32.67 -18.32 -19.08
C ARG A 268 31.54 -17.92 -19.99
N LYS A 269 30.39 -18.59 -19.84
CA LYS A 269 29.17 -18.28 -20.60
C LYS A 269 28.23 -17.46 -19.73
N VAL A 270 28.02 -16.19 -20.12
CA VAL A 270 27.03 -15.33 -19.48
C VAL A 270 25.66 -15.68 -20.03
N MET A 271 24.75 -16.08 -19.15
CA MET A 271 23.41 -16.56 -19.47
C MET A 271 22.40 -15.80 -18.62
N ILE A 272 21.21 -15.53 -19.17
CA ILE A 272 20.09 -15.07 -18.34
C ILE A 272 19.74 -16.20 -17.36
N ALA A 273 19.56 -15.85 -16.09
CA ALA A 273 19.17 -16.79 -15.05
C ALA A 273 17.89 -17.52 -15.46
N ASN A 274 17.88 -18.84 -15.30
CA ASN A 274 16.72 -19.62 -15.68
C ASN A 274 15.61 -19.53 -14.61
N ARG A 275 14.47 -20.14 -14.91
CA ARG A 275 13.26 -20.11 -14.07
C ARG A 275 13.50 -20.58 -12.63
N ALA A 276 14.46 -21.47 -12.37
CA ALA A 276 14.69 -21.97 -11.02
C ALA A 276 15.15 -20.87 -10.04
N VAL A 277 15.81 -19.82 -10.54
CA VAL A 277 16.12 -18.63 -9.72
C VAL A 277 14.84 -17.86 -9.41
N SER A 278 13.96 -17.67 -10.39
CA SER A 278 12.66 -17.00 -10.18
C SER A 278 11.75 -17.76 -9.20
N LEU A 279 11.83 -19.10 -9.15
CA LEU A 279 11.07 -19.93 -8.20
C LEU A 279 11.35 -19.57 -6.74
N LEU A 280 12.55 -19.06 -6.42
CA LEU A 280 12.94 -18.68 -5.05
C LEU A 280 12.04 -17.56 -4.49
N ARG A 281 11.62 -16.63 -5.34
CA ARG A 281 10.64 -15.58 -4.96
C ARG A 281 9.21 -16.03 -5.13
N GLN A 282 8.96 -16.97 -6.04
CA GLN A 282 7.62 -17.45 -6.33
C GLN A 282 6.99 -18.16 -5.13
N GLN A 283 7.78 -18.95 -4.38
CA GLN A 283 7.36 -19.63 -3.16
C GLN A 283 7.78 -18.85 -1.92
N LYS A 284 6.81 -18.28 -1.23
CA LYS A 284 7.02 -17.40 -0.08
C LYS A 284 7.32 -18.21 1.16
N THR A 285 8.26 -17.75 1.97
CA THR A 285 8.48 -18.28 3.32
C THR A 285 7.29 -17.95 4.22
N ALA A 286 7.18 -18.63 5.37
CA ALA A 286 6.14 -18.31 6.36
C ALA A 286 6.19 -16.85 6.83
N HIS A 287 7.40 -16.28 6.94
CA HIS A 287 7.60 -14.89 7.34
C HIS A 287 7.17 -13.91 6.24
N GLU A 288 7.46 -14.20 4.97
CA GLU A 288 6.95 -13.42 3.83
C GLU A 288 5.42 -13.45 3.74
N ILE A 289 4.82 -14.62 4.00
CA ILE A 289 3.36 -14.79 4.04
C ILE A 289 2.74 -13.96 5.16
N GLU A 290 3.37 -13.88 6.34
CA GLU A 290 2.88 -13.05 7.44
C GLU A 290 2.85 -11.55 7.08
N ILE A 291 3.92 -11.08 6.42
CA ILE A 291 3.98 -9.71 5.91
C ILE A 291 2.88 -9.45 4.88
N LEU A 292 2.77 -10.33 3.87
CA LEU A 292 1.76 -10.25 2.81
C LEU A 292 0.34 -10.27 3.38
N ARG A 293 0.07 -11.16 4.34
CA ARG A 293 -1.22 -11.23 5.03
C ARG A 293 -1.56 -9.92 5.72
N CYS A 294 -0.62 -9.36 6.47
CA CYS A 294 -0.87 -8.13 7.22
C CYS A 294 -1.13 -6.93 6.29
N VAL A 295 -0.30 -6.74 5.27
CA VAL A 295 -0.48 -5.63 4.33
C VAL A 295 -1.78 -5.79 3.53
N SER A 296 -2.13 -7.00 3.07
CA SER A 296 -3.40 -7.25 2.36
C SER A 296 -4.63 -7.00 3.22
N GLN A 297 -4.67 -7.48 4.47
CA GLN A 297 -5.81 -7.23 5.38
C GLN A 297 -5.94 -5.75 5.76
N THR A 298 -4.80 -5.09 5.97
CA THR A 298 -4.78 -3.66 6.28
C THR A 298 -5.30 -2.84 5.11
N THR A 299 -4.94 -3.20 3.87
CA THR A 299 -5.47 -2.57 2.65
C THR A 299 -6.98 -2.71 2.54
N VAL A 300 -7.56 -3.88 2.83
CA VAL A 300 -9.03 -4.05 2.89
C VAL A 300 -9.64 -3.12 3.94
N ASN A 301 -9.02 -2.99 5.11
CA ASN A 301 -9.50 -2.10 6.18
C ASN A 301 -9.38 -0.61 5.79
N VAL A 302 -8.32 -0.23 5.08
CA VAL A 302 -8.13 1.12 4.52
C VAL A 302 -9.25 1.45 3.53
N ILE A 303 -9.51 0.57 2.54
CA ILE A 303 -10.60 0.78 1.57
C ILE A 303 -11.94 0.91 2.29
N ARG A 304 -12.20 0.06 3.29
CA ARG A 304 -13.43 0.11 4.10
C ARG A 304 -13.56 1.42 4.88
N ALA A 305 -12.48 1.89 5.50
CA ALA A 305 -12.47 3.15 6.24
C ALA A 305 -12.73 4.33 5.28
N VAL A 306 -12.01 4.38 4.15
CA VAL A 306 -12.16 5.45 3.15
C VAL A 306 -13.56 5.46 2.55
N LYS A 307 -14.18 4.29 2.27
CA LYS A 307 -15.57 4.21 1.81
C LYS A 307 -16.54 4.99 2.72
N GLY A 308 -16.32 5.00 4.02
CA GLY A 308 -17.13 5.77 4.98
C GLY A 308 -17.10 7.29 4.79
N HIS A 309 -16.18 7.79 3.95
CA HIS A 309 -16.00 9.21 3.63
C HIS A 309 -16.34 9.55 2.17
N ILE A 310 -16.78 8.57 1.37
CA ILE A 310 -17.18 8.79 -0.02
C ILE A 310 -18.67 9.10 -0.07
N GLN A 311 -19.01 10.23 -0.69
CA GLN A 311 -20.38 10.67 -0.90
C GLN A 311 -20.52 11.29 -2.30
N VAL A 312 -21.75 11.34 -2.83
CA VAL A 312 -22.04 12.05 -4.08
C VAL A 312 -21.48 13.48 -4.02
N GLY A 313 -20.82 13.88 -5.09
CA GLY A 313 -20.11 15.16 -5.20
C GLY A 313 -18.61 15.12 -4.86
N ILE A 314 -18.08 13.98 -4.38
CA ILE A 314 -16.64 13.81 -4.19
C ILE A 314 -15.95 13.51 -5.52
N HIS A 315 -14.72 14.01 -5.71
CA HIS A 315 -13.91 13.72 -6.89
C HIS A 315 -12.98 12.51 -6.68
N GLU A 316 -12.61 11.83 -7.77
CA GLU A 316 -11.66 10.69 -7.77
C GLU A 316 -10.35 11.05 -7.05
N SER A 317 -9.76 12.21 -7.33
CA SER A 317 -8.51 12.67 -6.69
C SER A 317 -8.65 12.89 -5.18
N LYS A 318 -9.84 13.28 -4.71
CA LYS A 318 -10.09 13.46 -3.28
C LYS A 318 -10.15 12.12 -2.56
N VAL A 319 -10.70 11.08 -3.19
CA VAL A 319 -10.68 9.71 -2.66
C VAL A 319 -9.24 9.16 -2.63
N GLN A 320 -8.44 9.39 -3.69
CA GLN A 320 -7.01 9.04 -3.69
C GLN A 320 -6.27 9.70 -2.52
N SER A 321 -6.54 10.97 -2.24
CA SER A 321 -5.93 11.68 -1.11
C SER A 321 -6.32 11.06 0.24
N LEU A 322 -7.56 10.59 0.39
CA LEU A 322 -8.02 9.90 1.59
C LEU A 322 -7.34 8.53 1.76
N LEU A 323 -7.11 7.79 0.65
CA LEU A 323 -6.34 6.55 0.66
C LEU A 323 -4.89 6.80 1.13
N THR A 324 -4.22 7.81 0.58
CA THR A 324 -2.86 8.21 1.01
C THR A 324 -2.81 8.50 2.52
N GLU A 325 -3.77 9.28 3.03
CA GLU A 325 -3.85 9.61 4.47
C GLU A 325 -4.08 8.35 5.32
N ALA A 326 -5.00 7.47 4.90
CA ALA A 326 -5.32 6.25 5.61
C ALA A 326 -4.16 5.24 5.65
N TYR A 327 -3.43 5.05 4.55
CA TYR A 327 -2.24 4.20 4.53
C TYR A 327 -1.11 4.73 5.40
N SER A 328 -0.88 6.04 5.36
CA SER A 328 0.11 6.72 6.20
C SER A 328 -0.22 6.52 7.69
N GLU A 329 -1.49 6.70 8.08
CA GLU A 329 -1.94 6.46 9.45
C GLU A 329 -1.82 4.99 9.86
N ALA A 330 -1.99 4.05 8.92
CA ALA A 330 -1.80 2.62 9.13
C ALA A 330 -0.32 2.20 9.27
N GLY A 331 0.63 3.11 9.00
CA GLY A 331 2.08 2.83 9.06
C GLY A 331 2.62 2.07 7.85
N LEU A 332 1.92 2.11 6.71
CA LEU A 332 2.33 1.42 5.48
C LEU A 332 3.08 2.36 4.52
N GLU A 333 4.06 1.81 3.79
CA GLU A 333 4.75 2.53 2.70
C GLU A 333 3.78 2.62 1.51
N TYR A 334 3.25 3.81 1.21
CA TYR A 334 2.36 4.05 0.06
C TYR A 334 3.10 4.77 -1.07
N GLU A 335 2.82 4.39 -2.32
CA GLU A 335 3.33 5.08 -3.50
C GLU A 335 2.33 6.14 -3.94
N ASP A 336 2.76 7.41 -4.00
CA ASP A 336 1.89 8.51 -4.42
C ASP A 336 1.33 8.28 -5.83
N GLY A 337 0.00 8.33 -5.95
CA GLY A 337 -0.69 8.00 -7.21
C GLY A 337 -0.79 6.50 -7.50
N GLY A 338 -0.38 5.63 -6.57
CA GLY A 338 -0.41 4.18 -6.72
C GLY A 338 -1.80 3.53 -6.58
N SER A 339 -2.84 4.30 -6.21
CA SER A 339 -4.23 3.82 -6.20
C SER A 339 -5.00 4.32 -7.41
N LEU A 340 -5.72 3.40 -8.01
CA LEU A 340 -6.68 3.64 -9.06
C LEU A 340 -8.07 3.86 -8.45
N VAL A 341 -8.62 5.07 -8.63
CA VAL A 341 -10.00 5.39 -8.24
C VAL A 341 -10.78 5.80 -9.47
N LEU A 342 -11.80 5.02 -9.82
CA LEU A 342 -12.57 5.22 -11.04
C LEU A 342 -14.07 5.20 -10.75
N PHE A 343 -14.80 6.21 -11.23
CA PHE A 343 -16.25 6.28 -11.10
C PHE A 343 -16.96 5.96 -12.41
N GLY A 344 -18.00 5.13 -12.35
CA GLY A 344 -18.88 4.83 -13.48
C GLY A 344 -18.11 4.41 -14.74
N LYS A 345 -18.27 5.16 -15.83
CA LYS A 345 -17.63 4.86 -17.13
C LYS A 345 -16.11 4.90 -17.10
N ASN A 346 -15.48 5.60 -16.16
CA ASN A 346 -14.03 5.60 -16.04
C ASN A 346 -13.51 4.21 -15.67
N ALA A 347 -14.30 3.44 -14.93
CA ALA A 347 -14.00 2.05 -14.58
C ALA A 347 -14.08 1.09 -15.77
N ALA A 348 -14.66 1.50 -16.91
CA ALA A 348 -14.79 0.68 -18.11
C ALA A 348 -13.45 0.42 -18.83
N LEU A 349 -12.36 1.03 -18.38
CA LEU A 349 -11.01 0.73 -18.82
C LEU A 349 -10.24 0.09 -17.65
N PRO A 350 -9.70 -1.15 -17.80
CA PRO A 350 -9.06 -1.87 -16.69
C PRO A 350 -7.96 -1.07 -15.97
N HIS A 351 -7.21 -0.28 -16.74
CA HIS A 351 -6.18 0.66 -16.27
C HIS A 351 -6.54 2.11 -16.63
N GLY A 352 -7.82 2.50 -16.52
CA GLY A 352 -8.26 3.86 -16.81
C GLY A 352 -7.45 4.89 -16.01
N SER A 353 -7.08 6.02 -16.59
CA SER A 353 -6.27 7.03 -15.88
C SER A 353 -7.09 7.92 -14.94
N GLY A 354 -8.41 7.69 -14.84
CA GLY A 354 -9.36 8.67 -14.31
C GLY A 354 -9.36 9.96 -15.14
N ASN A 355 -10.31 10.84 -14.87
CA ASN A 355 -10.28 12.22 -15.38
C ASN A 355 -10.77 13.22 -14.31
N ASP A 356 -10.59 12.83 -13.05
CA ASP A 356 -11.06 13.52 -11.87
C ASP A 356 -12.57 13.72 -11.85
N THR A 357 -13.31 12.68 -12.27
CA THR A 357 -14.78 12.71 -12.31
C THR A 357 -15.36 12.97 -10.93
N GLU A 358 -16.37 13.83 -10.87
CA GLU A 358 -17.22 14.02 -9.69
C GLU A 358 -18.21 12.84 -9.58
N LEU A 359 -18.32 12.23 -8.41
CA LEU A 359 -19.19 11.09 -8.18
C LEU A 359 -20.67 11.50 -8.24
N GLU A 360 -21.41 10.91 -9.18
CA GLU A 360 -22.86 11.10 -9.30
C GLU A 360 -23.66 9.88 -8.83
N LYS A 361 -24.97 10.07 -8.57
CA LYS A 361 -25.88 8.96 -8.26
C LYS A 361 -25.95 7.98 -9.43
N GLY A 362 -25.91 6.68 -9.12
CA GLY A 362 -25.92 5.63 -10.14
C GLY A 362 -24.56 5.31 -10.73
N MET A 363 -23.49 5.94 -10.25
CA MET A 363 -22.12 5.50 -10.52
C MET A 363 -21.65 4.54 -9.42
N MET A 364 -21.10 3.39 -9.82
CA MET A 364 -20.30 2.58 -8.91
C MET A 364 -18.90 3.19 -8.79
N VAL A 365 -18.28 2.93 -7.64
CA VAL A 365 -16.91 3.31 -7.33
C VAL A 365 -16.04 2.06 -7.41
N LEU A 366 -15.02 2.09 -8.27
CA LEU A 366 -13.94 1.10 -8.30
C LEU A 366 -12.71 1.72 -7.63
N ILE A 367 -12.22 1.07 -6.58
CA ILE A 367 -10.93 1.36 -5.95
C ILE A 367 -10.07 0.12 -6.12
N ASP A 368 -8.95 0.29 -6.81
CA ASP A 368 -7.87 -0.68 -6.90
C ASP A 368 -6.63 -0.05 -6.27
N SER A 369 -6.13 -0.68 -5.22
CA SER A 369 -5.18 -0.05 -4.32
C SER A 369 -4.32 -1.07 -3.58
N GLY A 370 -3.08 -0.66 -3.32
CA GLY A 370 -2.14 -1.40 -2.50
C GLY A 370 -1.14 -0.51 -1.79
N ALA A 371 -0.49 -1.07 -0.77
CA ALA A 371 0.60 -0.45 -0.06
C ALA A 371 1.69 -1.50 0.23
N ARG A 372 2.79 -1.07 0.84
CA ARG A 372 3.96 -1.89 1.15
C ARG A 372 4.17 -2.02 2.64
N LEU A 373 4.48 -3.23 3.10
CA LEU A 373 5.02 -3.52 4.42
C LEU A 373 6.36 -4.24 4.25
N HIS A 374 7.43 -3.69 4.82
CA HIS A 374 8.80 -4.24 4.73
C HIS A 374 9.30 -4.54 3.30
N GLY A 375 8.62 -4.03 2.27
CA GLY A 375 8.92 -4.25 0.85
C GLY A 375 7.96 -5.15 0.09
N TYR A 376 7.04 -5.83 0.77
CA TYR A 376 6.03 -6.68 0.16
C TYR A 376 4.75 -5.88 -0.07
N LEU A 377 4.07 -6.10 -1.19
CA LEU A 377 2.87 -5.37 -1.57
C LEU A 377 1.59 -6.13 -1.19
N SER A 378 0.53 -5.36 -0.93
CA SER A 378 -0.84 -5.80 -1.18
C SER A 378 -1.31 -5.34 -2.56
N ASP A 379 -2.33 -5.99 -3.10
CA ASP A 379 -3.05 -5.51 -4.29
C ASP A 379 -4.53 -5.92 -4.15
N ILE A 380 -5.44 -4.95 -4.09
CA ILE A 380 -6.85 -5.18 -3.74
C ILE A 380 -7.74 -4.22 -4.53
N THR A 381 -8.66 -4.81 -5.29
CA THR A 381 -9.74 -4.10 -5.97
C THR A 381 -11.09 -4.36 -5.29
N ARG A 382 -11.84 -3.28 -5.08
CA ARG A 382 -13.26 -3.30 -4.69
C ARG A 382 -14.07 -2.41 -5.61
N THR A 383 -15.21 -2.92 -6.08
CA THR A 383 -16.21 -2.13 -6.79
C THR A 383 -17.52 -2.11 -6.01
N PHE A 384 -18.06 -0.93 -5.68
CA PHE A 384 -19.22 -0.82 -4.79
C PHE A 384 -20.13 0.38 -5.08
N TRP A 385 -21.33 0.32 -4.52
CA TRP A 385 -22.32 1.39 -4.49
C TRP A 385 -22.05 2.39 -3.37
N VAL A 386 -22.18 3.67 -3.69
CA VAL A 386 -22.34 4.76 -2.72
C VAL A 386 -23.80 5.18 -2.68
N GLU A 387 -24.36 5.55 -3.84
CA GLU A 387 -25.78 5.85 -3.98
C GLU A 387 -26.30 5.38 -5.35
N ARG A 388 -27.42 4.66 -5.33
CA ARG A 388 -28.08 4.14 -6.53
C ARG A 388 -28.72 5.26 -7.36
N GLY A 389 -28.75 5.07 -8.67
CA GLY A 389 -29.30 6.05 -9.61
C GLY A 389 -30.81 5.94 -9.79
N PRO A 390 -31.44 6.89 -10.51
CA PRO A 390 -32.87 6.83 -10.82
C PRO A 390 -33.23 5.72 -11.82
N SER A 391 -32.27 5.24 -12.62
CA SER A 391 -32.50 4.16 -13.58
C SER A 391 -32.47 2.81 -12.88
N LYS A 392 -33.66 2.24 -12.64
CA LYS A 392 -33.81 0.89 -12.08
C LYS A 392 -33.12 -0.17 -12.95
N GLU A 393 -33.29 -0.09 -14.27
CA GLU A 393 -32.70 -1.03 -15.23
C GLU A 393 -31.17 -1.03 -15.16
N MET A 394 -30.54 0.14 -15.10
CA MET A 394 -29.07 0.23 -14.99
C MET A 394 -28.58 -0.30 -13.64
N ASN A 395 -29.29 0.00 -12.55
CA ASN A 395 -28.94 -0.54 -11.23
C ASN A 395 -29.01 -2.09 -11.21
N GLU A 396 -30.04 -2.67 -11.81
CA GLU A 396 -30.22 -4.13 -11.91
C GLU A 396 -29.15 -4.79 -12.79
N GLU A 397 -28.75 -4.14 -13.90
CA GLU A 397 -27.66 -4.61 -14.75
C GLU A 397 -26.31 -4.59 -14.01
N LEU A 398 -26.01 -3.50 -13.28
CA LEU A 398 -24.77 -3.39 -12.52
C LEU A 398 -24.70 -4.41 -11.38
N ASP A 399 -25.81 -4.64 -10.65
CA ASP A 399 -25.87 -5.68 -9.62
C ASP A 399 -25.66 -7.08 -10.21
N LYS A 400 -26.27 -7.35 -11.39
CA LYS A 400 -26.10 -8.61 -12.11
C LYS A 400 -24.64 -8.81 -12.53
N VAL A 401 -24.00 -7.81 -13.12
CA VAL A 401 -22.60 -7.91 -13.54
C VAL A 401 -21.67 -8.08 -12.34
N TRP A 402 -21.94 -7.35 -11.25
CA TRP A 402 -21.20 -7.51 -10.00
C TRP A 402 -21.27 -8.93 -9.47
N ASP A 403 -22.46 -9.52 -9.45
CA ASP A 403 -22.65 -10.91 -9.03
C ASP A 403 -21.97 -11.91 -9.97
N ILE A 404 -21.95 -11.65 -11.29
CA ILE A 404 -21.20 -12.47 -12.25
C ILE A 404 -19.69 -12.43 -11.95
N VAL A 405 -19.12 -11.25 -11.69
CA VAL A 405 -17.70 -11.10 -11.34
C VAL A 405 -17.37 -11.82 -10.05
N LYS A 406 -18.22 -11.70 -9.02
CA LYS A 406 -18.08 -12.44 -7.76
C LYS A 406 -18.16 -13.95 -7.97
N GLN A 407 -19.12 -14.43 -8.77
CA GLN A 407 -19.20 -15.85 -9.11
C GLN A 407 -17.94 -16.31 -9.86
N ALA A 408 -17.37 -15.47 -10.73
CA ALA A 408 -16.15 -15.79 -11.49
C ALA A 408 -14.93 -15.92 -10.58
N GLN A 409 -14.80 -15.00 -9.62
CA GLN A 409 -13.77 -15.04 -8.58
C GLN A 409 -13.90 -16.31 -7.73
N ASN A 410 -15.13 -16.73 -7.39
CA ASN A 410 -15.34 -17.99 -6.68
C ASN A 410 -15.07 -19.21 -7.56
N ALA A 411 -15.38 -19.16 -8.87
CA ALA A 411 -15.12 -20.25 -9.79
C ALA A 411 -13.61 -20.51 -9.93
N SER A 412 -12.78 -19.46 -10.01
CA SER A 412 -11.33 -19.60 -9.97
C SER A 412 -10.84 -20.17 -8.65
N LEU A 413 -11.36 -19.71 -7.49
CA LEU A 413 -10.98 -20.27 -6.18
C LEU A 413 -11.20 -21.79 -6.10
N HIS A 414 -12.34 -22.30 -6.59
CA HIS A 414 -12.63 -23.73 -6.60
C HIS A 414 -11.67 -24.55 -7.50
N ALA A 415 -11.02 -23.91 -8.47
CA ALA A 415 -10.03 -24.56 -9.32
C ALA A 415 -8.63 -24.63 -8.66
N ILE A 416 -8.40 -23.91 -7.56
CA ILE A 416 -7.08 -23.84 -6.93
C ILE A 416 -6.84 -25.09 -6.08
N HIS A 417 -5.82 -25.85 -6.47
CA HIS A 417 -5.18 -26.87 -5.66
C HIS A 417 -3.71 -27.02 -6.08
N PRO A 418 -2.83 -27.56 -5.23
CA PRO A 418 -1.47 -27.93 -5.63
C PRO A 418 -1.47 -28.83 -6.87
N GLY A 419 -0.61 -28.52 -7.84
CA GLY A 419 -0.52 -29.21 -9.12
C GLY A 419 -1.47 -28.68 -10.21
N ALA A 420 -2.44 -27.79 -9.88
CA ALA A 420 -3.27 -27.17 -10.91
C ALA A 420 -2.44 -26.26 -11.81
N ALA A 421 -2.61 -26.34 -13.13
CA ALA A 421 -1.93 -25.42 -14.05
C ALA A 421 -2.50 -24.00 -13.91
N CYS A 422 -1.66 -22.95 -13.97
CA CYS A 422 -2.10 -21.56 -13.90
C CYS A 422 -3.22 -21.22 -14.90
N SER A 423 -3.12 -21.74 -16.13
CA SER A 423 -4.16 -21.58 -17.15
C SER A 423 -5.52 -22.19 -16.79
N SER A 424 -5.55 -23.23 -15.96
CA SER A 424 -6.82 -23.86 -15.55
C SER A 424 -7.63 -22.97 -14.62
N ILE A 425 -6.94 -22.18 -13.79
CA ILE A 425 -7.56 -21.21 -12.87
C ILE A 425 -8.18 -20.05 -13.66
N ASP A 426 -7.45 -19.49 -14.63
CA ASP A 426 -7.96 -18.46 -15.55
C ASP A 426 -9.19 -18.94 -16.32
N LYS A 427 -9.12 -20.15 -16.87
CA LYS A 427 -10.24 -20.76 -17.62
C LYS A 427 -11.49 -20.92 -16.76
N ALA A 428 -11.37 -21.22 -15.46
CA ALA A 428 -12.52 -21.40 -14.59
C ALA A 428 -13.35 -20.09 -14.47
N ALA A 429 -12.68 -18.96 -14.23
CA ALA A 429 -13.35 -17.65 -14.21
C ALA A 429 -13.87 -17.24 -15.60
N ARG A 430 -13.04 -17.41 -16.64
CA ARG A 430 -13.36 -16.99 -18.00
C ARG A 430 -14.56 -17.75 -18.59
N ASN A 431 -14.61 -19.07 -18.40
CA ASN A 431 -15.74 -19.90 -18.85
C ASN A 431 -17.05 -19.49 -18.17
N LEU A 432 -16.99 -19.13 -16.88
CA LEU A 432 -18.18 -18.65 -16.18
C LEU A 432 -18.67 -17.33 -16.80
N ILE A 433 -17.79 -16.33 -16.95
CA ILE A 433 -18.14 -15.03 -17.54
C ILE A 433 -18.69 -15.20 -18.96
N ASP A 434 -18.07 -16.05 -19.77
CA ASP A 434 -18.51 -16.36 -21.13
C ASP A 434 -19.90 -17.00 -21.16
N SER A 435 -20.16 -17.98 -20.28
CA SER A 435 -21.48 -18.64 -20.17
C SER A 435 -22.62 -17.69 -19.79
N LYS A 436 -22.30 -16.53 -19.21
CA LYS A 436 -23.26 -15.48 -18.85
C LYS A 436 -23.42 -14.41 -19.94
N GLY A 437 -22.72 -14.56 -21.07
CA GLY A 437 -22.79 -13.65 -22.22
C GLY A 437 -21.81 -12.47 -22.16
N TYR A 438 -20.84 -12.48 -21.25
CA TYR A 438 -19.88 -11.38 -21.06
C TYR A 438 -18.44 -11.72 -21.48
N GLY A 439 -18.21 -12.85 -22.17
CA GLY A 439 -16.86 -13.34 -22.49
C GLY A 439 -15.98 -12.33 -23.24
N GLY A 440 -16.58 -11.52 -24.12
CA GLY A 440 -15.88 -10.46 -24.86
C GLY A 440 -15.42 -9.27 -23.99
N TRP A 441 -15.85 -9.19 -22.73
CA TRP A 441 -15.61 -8.06 -21.84
C TRP A 441 -14.65 -8.36 -20.68
N PHE A 442 -14.17 -9.60 -20.53
CA PHE A 442 -13.08 -9.96 -19.63
C PHE A 442 -11.76 -10.04 -20.40
N THR A 443 -11.08 -8.89 -20.50
CA THR A 443 -10.06 -8.63 -21.53
C THR A 443 -8.61 -8.85 -21.09
N HIS A 444 -8.37 -9.11 -19.80
CA HIS A 444 -7.03 -9.38 -19.25
C HIS A 444 -6.93 -10.77 -18.62
N ARG A 445 -5.72 -11.10 -18.13
CA ARG A 445 -5.45 -12.31 -17.35
C ARG A 445 -6.23 -12.29 -16.04
N LEU A 446 -6.53 -13.46 -15.46
CA LEU A 446 -7.19 -13.56 -14.16
C LEU A 446 -6.37 -13.01 -12.99
N GLY A 447 -5.05 -13.01 -13.09
CA GLY A 447 -4.20 -12.48 -12.04
C GLY A 447 -2.72 -12.70 -12.29
N HIS A 448 -1.92 -12.31 -11.31
CA HIS A 448 -0.46 -12.35 -11.33
C HIS A 448 0.11 -12.67 -9.96
N GLY A 449 1.35 -13.15 -9.93
CA GLY A 449 2.07 -13.34 -8.69
C GLY A 449 2.25 -12.01 -7.98
N LEU A 450 2.22 -12.08 -6.66
CA LEU A 450 2.37 -10.93 -5.78
C LEU A 450 3.41 -11.23 -4.71
N GLY A 451 4.28 -10.25 -4.46
CA GLY A 451 5.36 -10.37 -3.50
C GLY A 451 6.02 -9.02 -3.26
N MET A 452 7.29 -8.90 -3.64
CA MET A 452 8.04 -7.64 -3.54
C MET A 452 7.83 -6.72 -4.75
N ASP A 453 7.41 -7.31 -5.87
CA ASP A 453 6.87 -6.60 -7.03
C ASP A 453 5.35 -6.75 -7.05
N GLY A 454 4.64 -5.72 -7.52
CA GLY A 454 3.19 -5.80 -7.74
C GLY A 454 2.84 -6.89 -8.76
N HIS A 455 3.71 -7.05 -9.77
CA HIS A 455 3.58 -8.05 -10.81
C HIS A 455 4.81 -8.96 -10.85
N GLU A 456 4.67 -10.20 -10.37
CA GLU A 456 5.68 -11.25 -10.47
C GLU A 456 5.07 -12.58 -10.93
N GLU A 457 5.90 -13.62 -11.14
CA GLU A 457 5.40 -14.97 -11.44
C GLU A 457 4.68 -15.58 -10.22
N PRO A 458 3.66 -16.45 -10.40
CA PRO A 458 3.10 -16.92 -11.66
C PRO A 458 2.09 -15.96 -12.29
N TYR A 459 1.99 -15.91 -13.62
CA TYR A 459 0.86 -15.26 -14.29
C TYR A 459 -0.31 -16.23 -14.55
N LEU A 460 -1.51 -15.88 -14.09
CA LEU A 460 -2.74 -16.67 -14.25
C LEU A 460 -3.42 -16.26 -15.55
N ASN A 461 -2.90 -16.74 -16.67
CA ASN A 461 -3.46 -16.50 -18.00
C ASN A 461 -3.65 -17.82 -18.77
N ILE A 462 -4.55 -17.80 -19.77
CA ILE A 462 -4.93 -18.98 -20.54
C ILE A 462 -3.76 -19.70 -21.25
N GLY A 463 -2.68 -18.97 -21.54
CA GLY A 463 -1.48 -19.49 -22.21
C GLY A 463 -0.49 -20.18 -21.26
N ASN A 464 -0.56 -19.92 -19.96
CA ASN A 464 0.36 -20.48 -18.97
C ASN A 464 -0.04 -21.91 -18.58
N THR A 465 0.19 -22.84 -19.49
CA THR A 465 -0.17 -24.26 -19.36
C THR A 465 0.86 -25.11 -18.62
N GLU A 466 2.12 -24.66 -18.59
CA GLU A 466 3.26 -25.42 -18.04
C GLU A 466 3.54 -25.12 -16.56
N THR A 467 3.02 -24.01 -16.03
CA THR A 467 3.25 -23.65 -14.62
C THR A 467 2.19 -24.28 -13.75
N GLU A 468 2.60 -25.20 -12.88
CA GLU A 468 1.74 -25.76 -11.83
C GLU A 468 1.81 -24.90 -10.55
N LEU A 469 0.66 -24.73 -9.91
CA LEU A 469 0.56 -24.13 -8.58
C LEU A 469 1.23 -25.01 -7.54
N ARG A 470 2.04 -24.39 -6.68
CA ARG A 470 2.73 -25.07 -5.57
C ARG A 470 2.46 -24.33 -4.25
N PRO A 471 2.47 -25.04 -3.12
CA PRO A 471 2.37 -24.40 -1.81
C PRO A 471 3.37 -23.25 -1.65
N GLY A 472 2.94 -22.18 -1.00
CA GLY A 472 3.73 -20.95 -0.83
C GLY A 472 3.63 -19.97 -2.00
N MET A 473 3.03 -20.34 -3.15
CA MET A 473 2.77 -19.37 -4.20
C MET A 473 1.67 -18.39 -3.79
N VAL A 474 1.89 -17.10 -4.03
CA VAL A 474 0.94 -16.01 -3.76
C VAL A 474 0.65 -15.24 -5.05
N PHE A 475 -0.62 -14.99 -5.33
CA PHE A 475 -1.09 -14.28 -6.54
C PHE A 475 -2.44 -13.58 -6.33
N THR A 476 -2.78 -12.65 -7.22
CA THR A 476 -4.09 -11.97 -7.27
C THR A 476 -5.14 -12.84 -7.98
N ASN A 477 -6.40 -12.72 -7.55
CA ASN A 477 -7.57 -13.31 -8.22
C ASN A 477 -8.56 -12.19 -8.53
N GLU A 478 -8.45 -11.63 -9.73
CA GLU A 478 -9.00 -10.33 -10.12
C GLU A 478 -9.86 -10.34 -11.39
N PRO A 479 -10.86 -11.23 -11.52
CA PRO A 479 -11.72 -11.19 -12.69
C PRO A 479 -12.45 -9.84 -12.78
N GLY A 480 -12.66 -9.37 -14.00
CA GLY A 480 -13.38 -8.12 -14.25
C GLY A 480 -14.15 -8.13 -15.56
N ILE A 481 -15.23 -7.35 -15.60
CA ILE A 481 -16.05 -7.11 -16.79
C ILE A 481 -16.02 -5.61 -17.07
N TYR A 482 -15.62 -5.24 -18.29
CA TYR A 482 -15.41 -3.86 -18.70
C TYR A 482 -16.20 -3.55 -19.95
N VAL A 483 -17.36 -2.90 -19.81
CA VAL A 483 -18.20 -2.49 -20.94
C VAL A 483 -17.81 -1.07 -21.33
N GLU A 484 -16.95 -0.95 -22.34
CA GLU A 484 -16.37 0.33 -22.79
C GLU A 484 -17.43 1.42 -22.96
N GLY A 485 -17.13 2.60 -22.41
CA GLY A 485 -18.03 3.75 -22.45
C GLY A 485 -19.22 3.68 -21.48
N SER A 486 -19.38 2.59 -20.72
CA SER A 486 -20.49 2.40 -19.78
C SER A 486 -20.03 2.19 -18.33
N TYR A 487 -19.44 1.03 -18.01
CA TYR A 487 -19.04 0.67 -16.65
C TYR A 487 -17.93 -0.39 -16.67
N GLY A 488 -17.22 -0.52 -15.56
CA GLY A 488 -16.39 -1.68 -15.30
C GLY A 488 -16.48 -2.12 -13.85
N ILE A 489 -16.43 -3.43 -13.64
CA ILE A 489 -16.52 -4.04 -12.32
C ILE A 489 -15.41 -5.07 -12.20
N ARG A 490 -14.54 -4.90 -11.20
CA ARG A 490 -13.48 -5.83 -10.82
C ARG A 490 -13.54 -6.08 -9.31
N LEU A 491 -13.27 -7.32 -8.93
CA LEU A 491 -13.07 -7.74 -7.54
C LEU A 491 -11.76 -8.49 -7.48
N GLU A 492 -10.90 -8.13 -6.54
CA GLU A 492 -9.56 -8.69 -6.45
C GLU A 492 -9.17 -8.96 -5.00
N ASP A 493 -8.59 -10.14 -4.81
CA ASP A 493 -8.09 -10.60 -3.53
C ASP A 493 -6.80 -11.38 -3.70
N VAL A 494 -5.96 -11.34 -2.66
CA VAL A 494 -4.65 -12.01 -2.65
C VAL A 494 -4.82 -13.42 -2.11
N ILE A 495 -4.36 -14.40 -2.89
CA ILE A 495 -4.53 -15.82 -2.61
C ILE A 495 -3.18 -16.48 -2.39
N LEU A 496 -3.07 -17.26 -1.32
CA LEU A 496 -1.96 -18.16 -1.04
C LEU A 496 -2.35 -19.59 -1.41
N VAL A 497 -1.50 -20.31 -2.12
CA VAL A 497 -1.62 -21.76 -2.30
C VAL A 497 -1.09 -22.46 -1.05
N THR A 498 -1.89 -23.36 -0.46
CA THR A 498 -1.51 -24.17 0.70
C THR A 498 -1.26 -25.62 0.29
N GLU A 499 -0.79 -26.46 1.21
CA GLU A 499 -0.55 -27.89 0.96
C GLU A 499 -1.79 -28.67 0.47
N THR A 500 -2.99 -28.18 0.77
CA THR A 500 -4.25 -28.88 0.46
C THR A 500 -5.25 -28.03 -0.31
N GLY A 501 -4.91 -26.81 -0.71
CA GLY A 501 -5.84 -25.88 -1.36
C GLY A 501 -5.31 -24.46 -1.38
N TYR A 502 -6.08 -23.54 -0.79
CA TYR A 502 -5.73 -22.11 -0.74
C TYR A 502 -6.13 -21.44 0.58
N GLU A 503 -5.57 -20.26 0.81
CA GLU A 503 -5.94 -19.29 1.86
C GLU A 503 -6.14 -17.92 1.20
N ILE A 504 -7.15 -17.17 1.64
CA ILE A 504 -7.37 -15.78 1.21
C ILE A 504 -6.62 -14.87 2.17
N LEU A 505 -5.50 -14.29 1.71
CA LEU A 505 -4.64 -13.48 2.57
C LEU A 505 -5.26 -12.13 2.92
N SER A 506 -6.11 -11.58 2.05
CA SER A 506 -6.86 -10.34 2.28
C SER A 506 -7.94 -10.46 3.37
N GLY A 507 -8.20 -11.67 3.87
CA GLY A 507 -9.25 -11.94 4.86
C GLY A 507 -10.56 -12.29 4.18
N ASP A 508 -11.54 -11.38 4.22
CA ASP A 508 -12.87 -11.61 3.65
C ASP A 508 -12.98 -11.07 2.22
N LEU A 509 -13.57 -11.88 1.33
CA LEU A 509 -14.02 -11.42 0.02
C LEU A 509 -15.17 -10.41 0.16
N ALA A 510 -15.38 -9.60 -0.87
CA ALA A 510 -16.52 -8.69 -0.94
C ALA A 510 -17.86 -9.44 -0.80
N LYS A 511 -18.71 -8.97 0.12
CA LYS A 511 -19.99 -9.63 0.44
C LYS A 511 -21.08 -9.24 -0.55
N SER A 512 -21.21 -7.95 -0.82
CA SER A 512 -22.14 -7.40 -1.82
C SER A 512 -21.57 -6.12 -2.42
N ALA A 513 -22.25 -5.56 -3.41
CA ALA A 513 -21.93 -4.24 -3.95
C ALA A 513 -22.09 -3.11 -2.91
N GLU A 514 -22.76 -3.33 -1.77
CA GLU A 514 -22.87 -2.37 -0.65
C GLU A 514 -21.88 -2.65 0.48
N GLU A 515 -21.42 -3.90 0.59
CA GLU A 515 -20.48 -4.39 1.60
C GLU A 515 -19.21 -4.95 0.91
N PRO A 516 -18.34 -4.05 0.38
CA PRO A 516 -17.09 -4.43 -0.25
C PRO A 516 -16.05 -4.98 0.73
#